data_AF-A0A7S1G5H5-F1
#
_entry.id   AF-A0A7S1G5H5-F1
#
_cell.length_a   1.000
_cell.length_b   1.000
_cell.length_c   1.000
_cell.angle_alpha   90.00
_cell.angle_beta   90.00
_cell.angle_gamma   90.00
#
_symmetry.space_group_name_H-M   'P 1'
#
loop_
_entity.id
_entity.type
_entity.pdbx_description
1 polymer ?
#
loop_
_entity_poly.entity_id
_entity_poly.type
_entity_poly.pdbx_seq_one_letter_code
_entity_poly.pdbx_strand_id
1 'polypeptide(L)'
;MSRSAQQRILQARWASSDRFRDDVTQEELDAAVQDGVVDPMPIHGNKQTMNMNELLVHNILGQAGDYFKRLLRLDTLRALVDEIRENITHVEPFAGGTARVPSSAFQMVFRLGVFTLSRKQMHSLLKDKTSPYVPAIGYLLLRYTAPPKDLWRWCARHIEDETPFRDSADPSAPETTLGEWVRRLLTELNYFSTILPRIPVPVQRDIKARLRVMEEAKARGEANEDFVASLTPGMRVKSLYSDDMKWYAATVTAAADESGRVWVKYDAYGNEEGRAAGYLQPLRDDDDGADDDEYGRYLKEVTTEEATRSQATGTDYAARPTTYKSNLSLKMDSYTARGRKPAPSHTAARGGAGAGAGGGGGAGG
;
A
#
# COMPACT_ATOMS: atom_id res chain seq x y z
N MET A 1 -12.10 31.78 -11.02
CA MET A 1 -13.15 30.88 -10.48
C MET A 1 -13.05 30.81 -8.96
N SER A 2 -14.18 30.78 -8.24
CA SER A 2 -14.20 30.59 -6.78
C SER A 2 -13.69 29.19 -6.40
N ARG A 3 -12.97 29.04 -5.28
CA ARG A 3 -12.54 27.72 -4.73
C ARG A 3 -13.71 26.75 -4.57
N SER A 4 -14.91 27.26 -4.33
CA SER A 4 -16.15 26.47 -4.24
C SER A 4 -16.60 25.92 -5.59
N ALA A 5 -16.35 26.64 -6.69
CA ALA A 5 -16.63 26.14 -8.04
C ALA A 5 -15.69 24.98 -8.38
N GLN A 6 -14.37 25.16 -8.20
CA GLN A 6 -13.32 24.14 -8.40
C GLN A 6 -13.62 22.82 -7.69
N GLN A 7 -14.25 22.89 -6.52
CA GLN A 7 -14.61 21.70 -5.74
C GLN A 7 -15.88 20.99 -6.23
N ARG A 8 -16.85 21.75 -6.73
CA ARG A 8 -18.07 21.21 -7.36
C ARG A 8 -17.75 20.50 -8.67
N ILE A 9 -16.80 21.05 -9.43
CA ILE A 9 -16.23 20.44 -10.64
C ILE A 9 -15.71 19.01 -10.37
N LEU A 10 -15.00 18.82 -9.25
CA LEU A 10 -14.33 17.56 -8.91
C LEU A 10 -15.29 16.55 -8.24
N GLN A 11 -16.32 17.05 -7.56
CA GLN A 11 -17.41 16.25 -6.99
C GLN A 11 -18.38 15.68 -8.04
N ALA A 12 -18.52 16.32 -9.20
CA ALA A 12 -19.46 15.94 -10.27
C ALA A 12 -19.15 14.59 -10.94
N ARG A 13 -17.98 14.00 -10.67
CA ARG A 13 -17.50 12.81 -11.38
C ARG A 13 -18.25 11.50 -11.03
N TRP A 14 -19.03 11.41 -9.94
CA TRP A 14 -19.55 10.11 -9.44
C TRP A 14 -20.93 10.09 -8.75
N ALA A 15 -21.79 11.09 -8.97
CA ALA A 15 -23.15 11.06 -8.41
C ALA A 15 -24.13 10.42 -9.41
N SER A 16 -24.31 9.09 -9.33
CA SER A 16 -25.42 8.40 -9.99
C SER A 16 -26.75 8.72 -9.29
N SER A 17 -27.24 9.95 -9.46
CA SER A 17 -28.62 10.35 -9.22
C SER A 17 -28.84 11.68 -9.94
N ASP A 18 -29.92 11.74 -10.71
CA ASP A 18 -30.34 12.75 -11.70
C ASP A 18 -30.50 14.22 -11.21
N ARG A 19 -29.78 14.65 -10.16
CA ARG A 19 -29.92 15.99 -9.54
C ARG A 19 -28.73 16.93 -9.66
N PHE A 20 -27.60 16.51 -10.24
CA PHE A 20 -26.38 17.33 -10.31
C PHE A 20 -25.63 17.16 -11.64
N ARG A 21 -26.39 17.04 -12.75
CA ARG A 21 -25.87 16.60 -14.04
C ARG A 21 -25.30 17.71 -14.94
N ASP A 22 -25.33 18.96 -14.50
CA ASP A 22 -24.71 20.06 -15.24
C ASP A 22 -23.66 20.69 -14.34
N ASP A 23 -22.39 20.68 -14.75
CA ASP A 23 -21.61 21.92 -14.77
C ASP A 23 -20.15 21.75 -15.22
N VAL A 24 -19.56 20.54 -15.32
CA VAL A 24 -18.16 20.47 -15.81
C VAL A 24 -17.78 19.18 -16.51
N THR A 25 -17.16 19.35 -17.67
CA THR A 25 -16.65 18.31 -18.56
C THR A 25 -15.18 17.95 -18.24
N GLN A 26 -14.74 16.76 -18.66
CA GLN A 26 -13.36 16.31 -18.52
C GLN A 26 -12.36 17.26 -19.21
N GLU A 27 -12.78 17.88 -20.32
CA GLU A 27 -11.98 18.83 -21.10
C GLU A 27 -11.68 20.12 -20.32
N GLU A 28 -12.65 20.64 -19.57
CA GLU A 28 -12.46 21.85 -18.74
C GLU A 28 -11.50 21.61 -17.57
N LEU A 29 -11.46 20.38 -17.05
CA LEU A 29 -10.52 19.97 -16.01
C LEU A 29 -9.09 19.86 -16.54
N ASP A 30 -8.95 19.22 -17.70
CA ASP A 30 -7.68 19.02 -18.36
C ASP A 30 -7.10 20.38 -18.82
N ALA A 31 -7.95 21.32 -19.26
CA ALA A 31 -7.57 22.71 -19.52
C ALA A 31 -7.09 23.44 -18.27
N ALA A 32 -7.78 23.31 -17.13
CA ALA A 32 -7.36 23.94 -15.88
C ALA A 32 -6.03 23.39 -15.32
N VAL A 33 -5.73 22.11 -15.56
CA VAL A 33 -4.43 21.51 -15.26
C VAL A 33 -3.36 22.02 -16.23
N GLN A 34 -3.68 22.09 -17.53
CA GLN A 34 -2.77 22.57 -18.57
C GLN A 34 -2.39 24.06 -18.39
N ASP A 35 -3.33 24.89 -17.92
CA ASP A 35 -3.10 26.29 -17.58
C ASP A 35 -2.37 26.48 -16.23
N GLY A 36 -2.00 25.39 -15.55
CA GLY A 36 -1.26 25.42 -14.27
C GLY A 36 -2.08 25.92 -13.08
N VAL A 37 -3.40 26.01 -13.23
CA VAL A 37 -4.33 26.50 -12.20
C VAL A 37 -4.51 25.47 -11.09
N VAL A 38 -4.32 24.18 -11.40
CA VAL A 38 -4.48 23.05 -10.46
C VAL A 38 -3.36 22.02 -10.68
N ASP A 39 -2.73 21.54 -9.61
CA ASP A 39 -1.73 20.43 -9.63
C ASP A 39 -2.27 19.23 -8.84
N PRO A 40 -3.28 18.50 -9.36
CA PRO A 40 -3.88 17.36 -8.69
C PRO A 40 -2.94 16.14 -8.71
N MET A 41 -3.02 15.33 -7.67
CA MET A 41 -2.35 14.03 -7.62
C MET A 41 -2.85 13.16 -8.78
N PRO A 42 -1.96 12.66 -9.67
CA PRO A 42 -2.39 11.85 -10.80
C PRO A 42 -2.95 10.51 -10.32
N ILE A 43 -4.04 10.07 -10.93
CA ILE A 43 -4.59 8.72 -10.73
C ILE A 43 -4.09 7.84 -11.88
N HIS A 44 -3.10 7.00 -11.58
CA HIS A 44 -2.60 5.95 -12.45
C HIS A 44 -3.57 4.76 -12.45
N GLY A 45 -3.80 4.15 -13.62
CA GLY A 45 -4.69 2.99 -13.75
C GLY A 45 -6.17 3.35 -13.85
N ASN A 46 -7.03 2.58 -13.17
CA ASN A 46 -8.47 2.73 -13.27
C ASN A 46 -8.96 3.96 -12.48
N LYS A 47 -9.35 5.01 -13.22
CA LYS A 47 -9.93 6.23 -12.65
C LYS A 47 -11.28 6.01 -11.95
N GLN A 48 -12.01 4.97 -12.30
CA GLN A 48 -13.34 4.72 -11.75
C GLN A 48 -13.29 4.10 -10.37
N THR A 49 -12.54 3.00 -10.26
CA THR A 49 -12.40 2.25 -9.01
C THR A 49 -11.20 2.71 -8.18
N MET A 50 -10.34 3.57 -8.73
CA MET A 50 -9.05 3.95 -8.14
C MET A 50 -8.18 2.73 -7.82
N ASN A 51 -8.30 1.71 -8.67
CA ASN A 51 -7.65 0.39 -8.54
C ASN A 51 -8.01 -0.38 -7.26
N MET A 52 -9.06 0.01 -6.55
CA MET A 52 -9.61 -0.77 -5.44
C MET A 52 -10.39 -1.97 -5.96
N ASN A 53 -10.61 -2.95 -5.08
CA ASN A 53 -11.45 -4.11 -5.35
C ASN A 53 -12.88 -3.68 -5.77
N GLU A 54 -13.41 -4.28 -6.83
CA GLU A 54 -14.72 -3.89 -7.40
C GLU A 54 -15.88 -4.11 -6.42
N LEU A 55 -15.87 -5.20 -5.65
CA LEU A 55 -16.88 -5.45 -4.62
C LEU A 55 -16.80 -4.39 -3.53
N LEU A 56 -15.60 -3.99 -3.14
CA LEU A 56 -15.41 -2.92 -2.16
C LEU A 56 -15.98 -1.60 -2.66
N VAL A 57 -15.67 -1.20 -3.91
CA VAL A 57 -16.21 0.03 -4.51
C VAL A 57 -17.72 -0.05 -4.66
N HIS A 58 -18.24 -1.18 -5.14
CA HIS A 58 -19.69 -1.42 -5.21
C HIS A 58 -20.35 -1.29 -3.84
N ASN A 59 -19.74 -1.79 -2.76
CA ASN A 59 -20.29 -1.67 -1.42
C ASN A 59 -20.17 -0.24 -0.89
N ILE A 60 -19.08 0.48 -1.18
CA ILE A 60 -18.93 1.90 -0.84
C ILE A 60 -20.02 2.74 -1.51
N LEU A 61 -20.35 2.46 -2.78
CA LEU A 61 -21.31 3.25 -3.57
C LEU A 61 -22.77 2.80 -3.36
N GLY A 62 -23.01 1.49 -3.37
CA GLY A 62 -24.35 0.88 -3.36
C GLY A 62 -24.88 0.54 -1.97
N GLN A 63 -23.99 0.23 -1.02
CA GLN A 63 -24.30 0.07 0.40
C GLN A 63 -23.77 1.25 1.22
N ALA A 64 -23.54 2.41 0.58
CA ALA A 64 -23.13 3.64 1.22
C ALA A 64 -24.06 3.94 2.41
N GLY A 65 -23.65 3.47 3.59
CA GLY A 65 -24.27 3.84 4.85
C GLY A 65 -24.21 5.36 4.99
N ASP A 66 -24.90 5.88 5.99
CA ASP A 66 -24.94 7.32 6.27
C ASP A 66 -23.54 7.96 6.35
N TYR A 67 -22.50 7.16 6.61
CA TYR A 67 -21.09 7.57 6.66
C TYR A 67 -20.55 8.15 5.35
N PHE A 68 -20.50 7.40 4.23
CA PHE A 68 -19.92 7.93 2.98
C PHE A 68 -20.68 9.16 2.46
N LYS A 69 -22.02 9.16 2.60
CA LYS A 69 -22.85 10.33 2.26
C LYS A 69 -22.50 11.55 3.12
N ARG A 70 -22.18 11.34 4.39
CA ARG A 70 -21.69 12.41 5.28
C ARG A 70 -20.30 12.90 4.86
N LEU A 71 -19.39 12.00 4.47
CA LEU A 71 -18.07 12.38 3.95
C LEU A 71 -18.16 13.25 2.70
N LEU A 72 -19.12 13.00 1.81
CA LEU A 72 -19.35 13.81 0.62
C LEU A 72 -19.77 15.25 0.95
N ARG A 73 -20.36 15.50 2.13
CA ARG A 73 -20.74 16.84 2.60
C ARG A 73 -19.55 17.63 3.14
N LEU A 74 -18.44 16.97 3.46
CA LEU A 74 -17.23 17.62 3.93
C LEU A 74 -16.49 18.21 2.73
N ASP A 75 -16.39 19.53 2.67
CA ASP A 75 -15.86 20.29 1.54
C ASP A 75 -14.46 20.87 1.81
N THR A 76 -13.79 20.51 2.91
CA THR A 76 -12.42 20.96 3.15
C THR A 76 -11.52 19.81 3.53
N LEU A 77 -10.25 19.89 3.14
CA LEU A 77 -9.25 18.92 3.59
C LEU A 77 -9.15 18.91 5.11
N ARG A 78 -9.26 20.07 5.76
CA ARG A 78 -9.28 20.17 7.21
C ARG A 78 -10.41 19.36 7.82
N ALA A 79 -11.65 19.51 7.34
CA ALA A 79 -12.78 18.74 7.83
C ALA A 79 -12.61 17.22 7.59
N LEU A 80 -12.01 16.83 6.45
CA LEU A 80 -11.69 15.43 6.18
C LEU A 80 -10.59 14.88 7.10
N VAL A 81 -9.58 15.68 7.43
CA VAL A 81 -8.53 15.33 8.41
C VAL A 81 -9.13 15.22 9.81
N ASP A 82 -9.98 16.17 10.22
CA ASP A 82 -10.67 16.13 11.50
C ASP A 82 -11.49 14.82 11.62
N GLU A 83 -12.22 14.47 10.57
CA GLU A 83 -12.96 13.22 10.47
C GLU A 83 -12.07 11.97 10.57
N ILE A 84 -10.89 11.95 9.93
CA ILE A 84 -9.92 10.85 10.04
C ILE A 84 -9.51 10.66 11.50
N ARG A 85 -9.17 11.74 12.20
CA ARG A 85 -8.67 11.67 13.58
C ARG A 85 -9.71 11.14 14.56
N GLU A 86 -10.98 11.48 14.34
CA GLU A 86 -12.06 11.17 15.26
C GLU A 86 -12.68 9.79 15.01
N ASN A 87 -12.72 9.33 13.75
CA ASN A 87 -13.56 8.18 13.36
C ASN A 87 -12.80 6.99 12.76
N ILE A 88 -11.50 7.12 12.47
CA ILE A 88 -10.69 6.01 11.91
C ILE A 88 -9.84 5.38 13.00
N THR A 89 -9.97 4.05 13.14
CA THR A 89 -9.32 3.25 14.19
C THR A 89 -8.54 2.05 13.65
N HIS A 90 -8.61 1.78 12.36
CA HIS A 90 -7.87 0.73 11.65
C HIS A 90 -7.84 1.06 10.16
N VAL A 91 -7.03 0.35 9.37
CA VAL A 91 -6.88 0.58 7.92
C VAL A 91 -7.17 -0.65 7.07
N GLU A 92 -7.95 -1.61 7.57
CA GLU A 92 -8.47 -2.72 6.76
C GLU A 92 -9.49 -2.27 5.69
N PRO A 93 -9.64 -3.01 4.57
CA PRO A 93 -10.65 -2.74 3.55
C PRO A 93 -12.10 -2.83 4.04
N PHE A 94 -12.40 -3.85 4.85
CA PHE A 94 -13.74 -4.11 5.38
C PHE A 94 -13.76 -3.91 6.89
N ALA A 95 -14.93 -3.60 7.43
CA ALA A 95 -15.14 -3.55 8.87
C ALA A 95 -15.01 -4.97 9.48
N GLY A 96 -14.52 -5.04 10.72
CA GLY A 96 -14.27 -6.30 11.42
C GLY A 96 -15.50 -7.23 11.39
N GLY A 97 -15.26 -8.51 11.08
CA GLY A 97 -16.27 -9.57 11.15
C GLY A 97 -17.19 -9.73 9.92
N THR A 98 -17.09 -8.89 8.87
CA THR A 98 -17.90 -9.08 7.65
C THR A 98 -17.24 -8.54 6.38
N ALA A 99 -17.11 -9.38 5.35
CA ALA A 99 -16.59 -8.98 4.03
C ALA A 99 -17.58 -8.15 3.17
N ARG A 100 -18.67 -7.66 3.77
CA ARG A 100 -19.72 -6.90 3.06
C ARG A 100 -19.74 -5.41 3.39
N VAL A 101 -19.24 -5.02 4.57
CA VAL A 101 -19.31 -3.63 5.03
C VAL A 101 -17.95 -2.98 4.84
N PRO A 102 -17.84 -1.92 4.01
CA PRO A 102 -16.57 -1.22 3.83
C PRO A 102 -16.18 -0.49 5.12
N SER A 103 -14.90 -0.47 5.45
CA SER A 103 -14.41 0.26 6.63
C SER A 103 -14.54 1.77 6.45
N SER A 104 -14.55 2.52 7.56
CA SER A 104 -14.46 3.99 7.54
C SER A 104 -13.18 4.46 6.83
N ALA A 105 -12.07 3.72 7.00
CA ALA A 105 -10.80 3.99 6.35
C ALA A 105 -10.89 3.93 4.83
N PHE A 106 -11.40 2.84 4.26
CA PHE A 106 -11.46 2.73 2.80
C PHE A 106 -12.53 3.61 2.17
N GLN A 107 -13.61 3.91 2.88
CA GLN A 107 -14.54 4.97 2.49
C GLN A 107 -13.84 6.33 2.45
N MET A 108 -12.95 6.63 3.40
CA MET A 108 -12.16 7.86 3.41
C MET A 108 -11.08 7.90 2.32
N VAL A 109 -10.35 6.80 2.07
CA VAL A 109 -9.39 6.73 0.94
C VAL A 109 -10.12 7.00 -0.38
N PHE A 110 -11.28 6.37 -0.59
CA PHE A 110 -12.10 6.61 -1.77
C PHE A 110 -12.57 8.08 -1.81
N ARG A 111 -13.01 8.63 -0.69
CA ARG A 111 -13.42 10.05 -0.57
C ARG A 111 -12.29 11.01 -0.95
N LEU A 112 -11.05 10.78 -0.50
CA LEU A 112 -9.91 11.65 -0.80
C LEU A 112 -9.49 11.56 -2.27
N GLY A 113 -9.60 10.38 -2.88
CA GLY A 113 -9.37 10.22 -4.31
C GLY A 113 -10.40 10.98 -5.15
N VAL A 114 -11.67 11.02 -4.73
CA VAL A 114 -12.72 11.88 -5.33
C VAL A 114 -12.50 13.36 -4.98
N PHE A 115 -11.94 13.68 -3.81
CA PHE A 115 -11.59 15.05 -3.42
C PHE A 115 -10.45 15.65 -4.26
N THR A 116 -9.67 14.81 -4.95
CA THR A 116 -8.52 15.19 -5.79
C THR A 116 -7.55 16.13 -5.08
N LEU A 117 -6.72 15.57 -4.21
CA LEU A 117 -5.70 16.32 -3.48
C LEU A 117 -4.66 16.91 -4.43
N SER A 118 -4.23 18.13 -4.17
CA SER A 118 -3.00 18.66 -4.77
C SER A 118 -1.75 18.01 -4.18
N ARG A 119 -0.61 18.11 -4.89
CA ARG A 119 0.69 17.63 -4.37
C ARG A 119 1.05 18.24 -3.01
N LYS A 120 0.77 19.53 -2.81
CA LYS A 120 1.01 20.23 -1.53
C LYS A 120 0.13 19.69 -0.41
N GLN A 121 -1.15 19.45 -0.71
CA GLN A 121 -2.10 18.86 0.23
C GLN A 121 -1.71 17.43 0.61
N MET A 122 -1.25 16.62 -0.35
CA MET A 122 -0.71 15.30 -0.07
C MET A 122 0.49 15.38 0.88
N HIS A 123 1.45 16.27 0.62
CA HIS A 123 2.57 16.48 1.55
C HIS A 123 2.12 16.93 2.94
N SER A 124 1.11 17.80 3.02
CA SER A 124 0.54 18.22 4.31
C SER A 124 -0.10 17.04 5.05
N LEU A 125 -0.81 16.17 4.34
CA LEU A 125 -1.47 14.98 4.90
C LEU A 125 -0.45 13.98 5.46
N LEU A 126 0.63 13.71 4.72
CA LEU A 126 1.66 12.76 5.14
C LEU A 126 2.55 13.27 6.29
N LYS A 127 2.67 14.59 6.45
CA LYS A 127 3.44 15.21 7.54
C LYS A 127 2.64 15.38 8.82
N ASP A 128 1.32 15.19 8.76
CA ASP A 128 0.45 15.39 9.91
C ASP A 128 0.69 14.28 10.94
N LYS A 129 1.11 14.68 12.15
CA LYS A 129 1.37 13.78 13.29
C LYS A 129 0.27 13.80 14.34
N THR A 130 -0.86 14.47 14.07
CA THR A 130 -1.97 14.57 15.03
C THR A 130 -2.66 13.24 15.27
N SER A 131 -2.59 12.31 14.31
CA SER A 131 -3.02 10.93 14.42
C SER A 131 -2.25 10.08 13.42
N PRO A 132 -1.84 8.83 13.75
CA PRO A 132 -1.14 7.97 12.81
C PRO A 132 -2.01 7.54 11.61
N TYR A 133 -3.35 7.65 11.72
CA TYR A 133 -4.27 7.33 10.65
C TYR A 133 -4.29 8.38 9.52
N VAL A 134 -3.96 9.64 9.82
CA VAL A 134 -3.92 10.72 8.81
C VAL A 134 -2.88 10.43 7.73
N PRO A 135 -1.60 10.20 8.04
CA PRO A 135 -0.61 9.81 7.05
C PRO A 135 -0.88 8.41 6.48
N ALA A 136 -1.39 7.45 7.28
CA ALA A 136 -1.71 6.10 6.79
C ALA A 136 -2.74 6.13 5.65
N ILE A 137 -3.81 6.91 5.78
CA ILE A 137 -4.81 7.10 4.71
C ILE A 137 -4.18 7.74 3.47
N GLY A 138 -3.25 8.68 3.66
CA GLY A 138 -2.47 9.26 2.56
C GLY A 138 -1.60 8.22 1.83
N TYR A 139 -0.89 7.36 2.56
CA TYR A 139 -0.09 6.27 1.99
C TYR A 139 -0.94 5.23 1.27
N LEU A 140 -2.11 4.89 1.81
CA LEU A 140 -3.06 4.03 1.10
C LEU A 140 -3.49 4.67 -0.22
N LEU A 141 -3.89 5.94 -0.22
CA LEU A 141 -4.27 6.63 -1.45
C LEU A 141 -3.13 6.62 -2.48
N LEU A 142 -1.89 6.91 -2.06
CA LEU A 142 -0.71 6.83 -2.91
C LEU A 142 -0.49 5.42 -3.45
N ARG A 143 -0.59 4.39 -2.60
CA ARG A 143 -0.39 3.00 -2.99
C ARG A 143 -1.37 2.54 -4.07
N TYR A 144 -2.59 3.08 -4.04
CA TYR A 144 -3.64 2.78 -5.00
C TYR A 144 -3.57 3.63 -6.27
N THR A 145 -3.11 4.88 -6.20
CA THR A 145 -3.30 5.85 -7.30
C THR A 145 -2.01 6.41 -7.89
N ALA A 146 -0.90 6.41 -7.16
CA ALA A 146 0.34 6.97 -7.66
C ALA A 146 0.98 6.06 -8.73
N PRO A 147 1.71 6.64 -9.71
CA PRO A 147 2.58 5.86 -10.58
C PRO A 147 3.57 5.03 -9.73
N PRO A 148 3.75 3.72 -10.02
CA PRO A 148 4.58 2.85 -9.18
C PRO A 148 6.02 3.37 -8.95
N LYS A 149 6.61 4.02 -9.96
CA LYS A 149 7.96 4.61 -9.89
C LYS A 149 8.08 5.74 -8.86
N ASP A 150 6.99 6.42 -8.55
CA ASP A 150 6.98 7.55 -7.63
C ASP A 150 6.76 7.11 -6.17
N LEU A 151 6.29 5.88 -5.94
CA LEU A 151 5.91 5.38 -4.61
C LEU A 151 7.07 5.52 -3.61
N TRP A 152 8.28 5.14 -4.01
CA TRP A 152 9.45 5.23 -3.15
C TRP A 152 9.68 6.67 -2.67
N ARG A 153 9.67 7.64 -3.60
CA ARG A 153 9.89 9.06 -3.29
C ARG A 153 8.90 9.62 -2.26
N TRP A 154 7.68 9.11 -2.26
CA TRP A 154 6.65 9.50 -1.30
C TRP A 154 6.81 8.82 0.06
N CYS A 155 7.09 7.52 0.07
CA CYS A 155 7.10 6.72 1.28
C CYS A 155 8.44 6.74 2.03
N ALA A 156 9.57 6.91 1.34
CA ALA A 156 10.92 6.70 1.90
C ALA A 156 11.19 7.46 3.21
N ARG A 157 10.65 8.67 3.35
CA ARG A 157 10.85 9.52 4.53
C ARG A 157 10.17 9.02 5.80
N HIS A 158 9.24 8.08 5.68
CA HIS A 158 8.41 7.60 6.79
C HIS A 158 8.46 6.08 6.93
N ILE A 159 9.34 5.40 6.18
CA ILE A 159 9.58 3.96 6.30
C ILE A 159 10.09 3.60 7.70
N GLU A 160 10.81 4.50 8.36
CA GLU A 160 11.36 4.32 9.70
C GLU A 160 10.51 5.00 10.79
N ASP A 161 9.26 5.35 10.48
CA ASP A 161 8.37 5.98 11.47
C ASP A 161 7.98 4.98 12.57
N GLU A 162 8.44 5.24 13.81
CA GLU A 162 8.20 4.39 14.98
C GLU A 162 6.87 4.68 15.68
N THR A 163 6.02 5.57 15.13
CA THR A 163 4.72 5.88 15.74
C THR A 163 3.88 4.62 15.89
N PRO A 164 3.41 4.29 17.12
CA PRO A 164 2.53 3.14 17.35
C PRO A 164 1.27 3.24 16.49
N PHE A 165 0.93 2.14 15.83
CA PHE A 165 -0.11 2.09 14.83
C PHE A 165 -0.86 0.77 14.90
N ARG A 166 -2.17 0.82 14.73
CA ARG A 166 -3.02 -0.37 14.61
C ARG A 166 -3.57 -0.42 13.20
N ASP A 167 -3.10 -1.40 12.43
CA ASP A 167 -3.52 -1.60 11.05
C ASP A 167 -4.82 -2.42 10.94
N SER A 168 -5.00 -3.38 11.85
CA SER A 168 -6.13 -4.32 11.87
C SER A 168 -7.33 -3.86 12.71
N ALA A 169 -8.53 -4.24 12.27
CA ALA A 169 -9.78 -4.11 13.02
C ALA A 169 -9.90 -5.13 14.16
N ASP A 170 -9.11 -6.21 14.14
CA ASP A 170 -9.08 -7.22 15.18
C ASP A 170 -8.36 -6.65 16.43
N PRO A 171 -9.04 -6.51 17.58
CA PRO A 171 -8.43 -6.02 18.81
C PRO A 171 -7.31 -6.92 19.34
N SER A 172 -7.31 -8.21 18.96
CA SER A 172 -6.30 -9.18 19.35
C SER A 172 -5.06 -9.17 18.46
N ALA A 173 -5.11 -8.51 17.31
CA ALA A 173 -3.96 -8.35 16.44
C ALA A 173 -2.87 -7.51 17.12
N PRO A 174 -1.59 -7.90 16.98
CA PRO A 174 -0.48 -7.15 17.56
C PRO A 174 -0.42 -5.74 16.96
N GLU A 175 -0.03 -4.76 17.78
CA GLU A 175 0.28 -3.43 17.28
C GLU A 175 1.55 -3.46 16.43
N THR A 176 1.64 -2.53 15.48
CA THR A 176 2.80 -2.34 14.60
C THR A 176 3.23 -0.88 14.67
N THR A 177 4.21 -0.49 13.87
CA THR A 177 4.55 0.93 13.68
C THR A 177 4.06 1.39 12.32
N LEU A 178 3.84 2.70 12.18
CA LEU A 178 3.44 3.27 10.89
C LEU A 178 4.47 2.94 9.81
N GLY A 179 5.76 3.06 10.11
CA GLY A 179 6.84 2.76 9.18
C GLY A 179 6.88 1.30 8.74
N GLU A 180 6.72 0.37 9.67
CA GLU A 180 6.68 -1.06 9.35
C GLU A 180 5.46 -1.42 8.50
N TRP A 181 4.31 -0.83 8.79
CA TRP A 181 3.13 -0.97 7.94
C TRP A 181 3.33 -0.38 6.53
N VAL A 182 3.99 0.79 6.41
CA VAL A 182 4.34 1.37 5.10
C VAL A 182 5.32 0.47 4.33
N ARG A 183 6.28 -0.18 4.99
CA ARG A 183 7.15 -1.19 4.37
C ARG A 183 6.33 -2.33 3.78
N ARG A 184 5.46 -2.94 4.59
CA ARG A 184 4.56 -4.02 4.14
C ARG A 184 3.68 -3.59 2.97
N LEU A 185 3.18 -2.36 2.99
CA LEU A 185 2.37 -1.80 1.91
C LEU A 185 3.12 -1.75 0.55
N LEU A 186 4.45 -1.59 0.57
CA LEU A 186 5.29 -1.56 -0.64
C LEU A 186 5.81 -2.93 -1.06
N THR A 187 6.02 -3.85 -0.12
CA THR A 187 6.65 -5.16 -0.38
C THR A 187 5.64 -6.27 -0.60
N GLU A 188 4.50 -6.23 0.09
CA GLU A 188 3.44 -7.24 0.03
C GLU A 188 2.39 -6.91 -1.03
N LEU A 189 1.84 -7.98 -1.64
CA LEU A 189 0.77 -7.87 -2.62
C LEU A 189 -0.61 -8.05 -2.00
N ASN A 190 -0.70 -8.96 -1.01
CA ASN A 190 -1.94 -9.19 -0.28
C ASN A 190 -2.09 -8.10 0.78
N TYR A 191 -3.28 -7.54 0.90
CA TYR A 191 -3.60 -6.54 1.91
C TYR A 191 -4.94 -6.90 2.55
N PHE A 192 -4.83 -7.57 3.70
CA PHE A 192 -5.95 -8.21 4.39
C PHE A 192 -6.75 -9.11 3.43
N SER A 193 -8.05 -8.85 3.27
CA SER A 193 -8.96 -9.59 2.39
C SER A 193 -8.96 -9.11 0.94
N THR A 194 -8.05 -8.21 0.57
CA THR A 194 -7.93 -7.65 -0.79
C THR A 194 -6.52 -7.80 -1.34
N ILE A 195 -6.37 -7.49 -2.63
CA ILE A 195 -5.09 -7.51 -3.33
C ILE A 195 -4.78 -6.08 -3.77
N LEU A 196 -3.58 -5.61 -3.48
CA LEU A 196 -3.12 -4.29 -3.89
C LEU A 196 -2.81 -4.24 -5.40
N PRO A 197 -2.83 -3.06 -6.04
CA PRO A 197 -2.38 -2.92 -7.41
C PRO A 197 -0.94 -3.41 -7.57
N ARG A 198 -0.68 -4.23 -8.59
CA ARG A 198 0.65 -4.82 -8.81
C ARG A 198 1.68 -3.73 -9.13
N ILE A 199 2.80 -3.75 -8.42
CA ILE A 199 3.98 -2.95 -8.74
C ILE A 199 4.77 -3.70 -9.83
N PRO A 200 5.19 -3.04 -10.92
CA PRO A 200 6.04 -3.68 -11.93
C PRO A 200 7.32 -4.24 -11.32
N VAL A 201 7.71 -5.45 -11.73
CA VAL A 201 8.84 -6.20 -11.13
C VAL A 201 10.12 -5.37 -11.02
N PRO A 202 10.58 -4.60 -12.03
CA PRO A 202 11.79 -3.79 -11.89
C PRO A 202 11.69 -2.76 -10.76
N VAL A 203 10.51 -2.14 -10.59
CA VAL A 203 10.25 -1.16 -9.54
C VAL A 203 10.17 -1.84 -8.17
N GLN A 204 9.56 -3.03 -8.10
CA GLN A 204 9.49 -3.79 -6.85
C GLN A 204 10.88 -4.23 -6.38
N ARG A 205 11.75 -4.63 -7.31
CA ARG A 205 13.16 -4.98 -7.01
C ARG A 205 13.96 -3.79 -6.53
N ASP A 206 13.81 -2.64 -7.20
CA ASP A 206 14.41 -1.37 -6.76
C ASP A 206 14.00 -1.01 -5.33
N ILE A 207 12.71 -1.04 -5.02
CA ILE A 207 12.19 -0.78 -3.66
C ILE A 207 12.83 -1.74 -2.64
N LYS A 208 12.88 -3.04 -2.92
CA LYS A 208 13.48 -4.04 -2.01
C LYS A 208 14.97 -3.81 -1.81
N ALA A 209 15.71 -3.50 -2.87
CA ALA A 209 17.14 -3.20 -2.77
C ALA A 209 17.38 -1.95 -1.91
N ARG A 210 16.57 -0.90 -2.08
CA ARG A 210 16.66 0.31 -1.25
C ARG A 210 16.32 0.05 0.22
N LEU A 211 15.35 -0.83 0.50
CA LEU A 211 15.05 -1.24 1.87
C LEU A 211 16.24 -1.93 2.54
N ARG A 212 16.95 -2.84 1.83
CA ARG A 212 18.17 -3.47 2.35
C ARG A 212 19.26 -2.45 2.65
N VAL A 213 19.49 -1.51 1.73
CA VAL A 213 20.43 -0.40 1.95
C VAL A 213 20.08 0.39 3.22
N MET A 214 18.79 0.68 3.44
CA MET A 214 18.35 1.40 4.66
C MET A 214 18.56 0.57 5.93
N GLU A 215 18.25 -0.73 5.91
CA GLU A 215 18.48 -1.63 7.05
C GLU A 215 19.94 -1.68 7.46
N GLU A 216 20.84 -1.79 6.48
CA GLU A 216 22.28 -1.79 6.73
C GLU A 216 22.81 -0.42 7.12
N ALA A 217 22.28 0.66 6.51
CA ALA A 217 22.59 2.01 6.94
C ALA A 217 22.18 2.21 8.41
N LYS A 218 21.04 1.69 8.85
CA LYS A 218 20.65 1.76 10.27
C LYS A 218 21.68 1.08 11.17
N ALA A 219 22.03 -0.18 10.89
CA ALA A 219 23.03 -0.93 11.66
C ALA A 219 24.41 -0.23 11.66
N ARG A 220 24.80 0.32 10.50
CA ARG A 220 26.04 1.10 10.35
C ARG A 220 26.00 2.40 11.13
N GLY A 221 24.84 3.05 11.20
CA GLY A 221 24.66 4.30 11.93
C GLY A 221 24.92 4.13 13.42
N GLU A 222 24.43 3.04 14.01
CA GLU A 222 24.71 2.67 15.41
C GLU A 222 26.21 2.42 15.64
N ALA A 223 26.90 1.77 14.71
CA ALA A 223 28.35 1.54 14.80
C ALA A 223 29.19 2.82 14.55
N ASN A 224 28.64 3.80 13.84
CA ASN A 224 29.35 4.99 13.38
C ASN A 224 29.16 6.21 14.31
N GLU A 225 28.48 6.07 15.45
CA GLU A 225 28.18 7.21 16.33
C GLU A 225 29.45 7.97 16.75
N ASP A 226 30.46 7.26 17.24
CA ASP A 226 31.76 7.85 17.62
C ASP A 226 32.52 8.42 16.41
N PHE A 227 32.46 7.73 15.27
CA PHE A 227 33.07 8.19 14.04
C PHE A 227 32.49 9.54 13.61
N VAL A 228 31.16 9.66 13.57
CA VAL A 228 30.47 10.89 13.19
C VAL A 228 30.71 12.02 14.19
N ALA A 229 30.73 11.72 15.49
CA ALA A 229 31.05 12.70 16.52
C ALA A 229 32.46 13.31 16.36
N SER A 230 33.40 12.57 15.76
CA SER A 230 34.76 13.04 15.48
C SER A 230 34.90 13.88 14.20
N LEU A 231 33.88 13.91 13.33
CA LEU A 231 33.97 14.60 12.04
C LEU A 231 33.99 16.12 12.19
N THR A 232 34.96 16.74 11.51
CA THR A 232 35.07 18.20 11.41
C THR A 232 35.06 18.64 9.95
N PRO A 233 34.62 19.88 9.65
CA PRO A 233 34.65 20.42 8.30
C PRO A 233 36.04 20.31 7.66
N GLY A 234 36.10 19.83 6.41
CA GLY A 234 37.34 19.60 5.66
C GLY A 234 37.85 18.16 5.71
N MET A 235 37.34 17.30 6.61
CA MET A 235 37.68 15.88 6.61
C MET A 235 37.10 15.16 5.38
N ARG A 236 37.88 14.24 4.80
CA ARG A 236 37.43 13.36 3.73
C ARG A 236 36.77 12.12 4.31
N VAL A 237 35.64 11.74 3.74
CA VAL A 237 34.84 10.57 4.12
C VAL A 237 34.31 9.88 2.87
N LYS A 238 33.79 8.66 3.01
CA LYS A 238 32.94 8.04 1.99
C LYS A 238 31.49 8.30 2.36
N SER A 239 30.65 8.64 1.39
CA SER A 239 29.21 8.82 1.61
C SER A 239 28.39 8.15 0.53
N LEU A 240 27.29 7.53 0.92
CA LEU A 240 26.32 6.96 -0.01
C LEU A 240 25.52 8.09 -0.67
N TYR A 241 25.54 8.19 -1.99
CA TYR A 241 24.81 9.21 -2.76
C TYR A 241 23.35 8.82 -3.00
N SER A 242 22.41 9.77 -2.95
CA SER A 242 20.98 9.44 -2.79
C SER A 242 20.29 9.13 -4.10
N ASP A 243 20.85 9.64 -5.21
CA ASP A 243 20.26 9.44 -6.51
C ASP A 243 20.49 8.01 -7.02
N ASP A 244 21.72 7.51 -6.90
CA ASP A 244 22.11 6.19 -7.43
C ASP A 244 22.48 5.16 -6.36
N MET A 245 22.50 5.54 -5.08
CA MET A 245 22.79 4.66 -3.95
C MET A 245 24.18 4.00 -4.03
N LYS A 246 25.17 4.73 -4.53
CA LYS A 246 26.57 4.31 -4.57
C LYS A 246 27.43 5.11 -3.61
N TRP A 247 28.53 4.52 -3.18
CA TRP A 247 29.48 5.18 -2.29
C TRP A 247 30.46 6.04 -3.07
N TYR A 248 30.56 7.31 -2.69
CA TYR A 248 31.49 8.26 -3.30
C TYR A 248 32.37 8.92 -2.23
N ALA A 249 33.58 9.32 -2.63
CA ALA A 249 34.38 10.22 -1.83
C ALA A 249 33.67 11.58 -1.68
N ALA A 250 33.64 12.08 -0.45
CA ALA A 250 33.03 13.35 -0.12
C ALA A 250 33.84 14.07 0.95
N THR A 251 33.72 15.39 0.96
CA THR A 251 34.36 16.25 1.95
C THR A 251 33.29 16.79 2.90
N VAL A 252 33.50 16.68 4.21
CA VAL A 252 32.59 17.22 5.23
C VAL A 252 32.56 18.74 5.12
N THR A 253 31.39 19.34 4.93
CA THR A 253 31.19 20.79 4.87
C THR A 253 30.65 21.36 6.18
N ALA A 254 29.86 20.57 6.92
CA ALA A 254 29.41 20.91 8.26
C ALA A 254 29.27 19.64 9.13
N ALA A 255 29.56 19.78 10.42
CA ALA A 255 29.35 18.74 11.43
C ALA A 255 27.85 18.38 11.58
N ALA A 256 27.57 17.36 12.40
CA ALA A 256 26.21 16.89 12.64
C ALA A 256 25.28 18.01 13.14
N ASP A 257 24.13 18.18 12.49
CA ASP A 257 23.07 19.10 12.92
C ASP A 257 22.21 18.51 14.06
N GLU A 258 21.20 19.25 14.51
CA GLU A 258 20.26 18.82 15.56
C GLU A 258 19.51 17.51 15.23
N SER A 259 19.47 17.12 13.95
CA SER A 259 18.88 15.86 13.48
C SER A 259 19.90 14.72 13.32
N GLY A 260 21.15 14.95 13.73
CA GLY A 260 22.25 13.99 13.62
C GLY A 260 22.79 13.84 12.20
N ARG A 261 22.54 14.81 11.31
CA ARG A 261 22.98 14.75 9.91
C ARG A 261 24.23 15.58 9.67
N VAL A 262 25.25 14.96 9.09
CA VAL A 262 26.49 15.60 8.66
C VAL A 262 26.34 16.07 7.22
N TRP A 263 26.75 17.30 6.92
CA TRP A 263 26.73 17.80 5.55
C TRP A 263 28.03 17.46 4.84
N VAL A 264 27.89 16.85 3.66
CA VAL A 264 29.03 16.42 2.84
C VAL A 264 28.88 16.95 1.42
N LYS A 265 30.01 17.29 0.80
CA LYS A 265 30.12 17.67 -0.60
C LYS A 265 30.79 16.55 -1.39
N TYR A 266 30.12 16.04 -2.42
CA TYR A 266 30.66 14.95 -3.23
C TYR A 266 31.76 15.46 -4.16
N ASP A 267 32.91 14.80 -4.16
CA ASP A 267 34.06 15.22 -4.98
C ASP A 267 33.78 15.11 -6.48
N ALA A 268 33.05 14.06 -6.88
CA ALA A 268 32.73 13.77 -8.29
C ALA A 268 31.67 14.71 -8.89
N TYR A 269 30.76 15.23 -8.07
CA TYR A 269 29.55 15.94 -8.53
C TYR A 269 29.49 17.40 -8.06
N GLY A 270 30.14 17.71 -6.94
CA GLY A 270 30.19 19.04 -6.35
C GLY A 270 28.91 19.48 -5.62
N ASN A 271 27.84 18.68 -5.61
CA ASN A 271 26.63 18.93 -4.82
C ASN A 271 26.83 18.57 -3.34
N GLU A 272 26.00 19.15 -2.48
CA GLU A 272 26.04 18.97 -1.04
C GLU A 272 24.76 18.31 -0.52
N GLU A 273 24.90 17.36 0.41
CA GLU A 273 23.77 16.65 1.01
C GLU A 273 24.00 16.37 2.50
N GLY A 274 22.93 16.50 3.29
CA GLY A 274 22.92 16.12 4.70
C GLY A 274 22.67 14.62 4.88
N ARG A 275 23.60 13.93 5.54
CA ARG A 275 23.64 12.46 5.70
C ARG A 275 23.68 12.02 7.14
N ALA A 276 22.83 11.04 7.47
CA ALA A 276 22.88 10.38 8.76
C ALA A 276 24.10 9.45 8.85
N ALA A 277 24.51 9.09 10.07
CA ALA A 277 25.69 8.29 10.36
C ALA A 277 25.80 6.99 9.55
N GLY A 278 24.66 6.36 9.29
CA GLY A 278 24.55 5.15 8.48
C GLY A 278 24.98 5.27 7.02
N TYR A 279 25.03 6.48 6.50
CA TYR A 279 25.37 6.78 5.09
C TYR A 279 26.77 7.38 4.95
N LEU A 280 27.59 7.23 5.99
CA LEU A 280 28.96 7.72 6.05
C LEU A 280 29.89 6.56 6.39
N GLN A 281 31.12 6.60 5.91
CA GLN A 281 32.18 5.66 6.28
C GLN A 281 33.53 6.40 6.31
N PRO A 282 34.48 5.92 7.13
CA PRO A 282 35.86 6.37 7.03
C PRO A 282 36.41 6.10 5.62
N LEU A 283 37.07 7.10 5.03
CA LEU A 283 37.82 6.89 3.78
C LEU A 283 39.21 6.37 4.17
N ARG A 284 39.60 5.19 3.68
CA ARG A 284 40.95 4.66 3.91
C ARG A 284 41.97 5.34 2.99
N ASP A 285 43.22 5.41 3.43
CA ASP A 285 44.30 6.07 2.68
C ASP A 285 44.59 5.40 1.31
N ASP A 286 44.24 4.13 1.16
CA ASP A 286 44.38 3.32 -0.05
C ASP A 286 43.08 3.21 -0.88
N ASP A 287 41.97 3.75 -0.38
CA ASP A 287 40.69 3.81 -1.12
C ASP A 287 40.73 5.05 -2.03
N ASP A 288 40.92 4.79 -3.32
CA ASP A 288 40.89 5.78 -4.41
C ASP A 288 39.50 6.39 -4.62
N GLY A 289 38.53 6.04 -3.77
CA GLY A 289 37.17 6.57 -3.80
C GLY A 289 36.34 5.93 -4.89
N ALA A 290 36.77 4.78 -5.42
CA ALA A 290 36.04 4.04 -6.44
C ALA A 290 34.66 3.64 -5.92
N ASP A 291 33.66 3.81 -6.80
CA ASP A 291 32.25 3.55 -6.54
C ASP A 291 32.04 2.10 -6.06
N ASP A 292 31.84 1.90 -4.75
CA ASP A 292 31.32 0.62 -4.26
C ASP A 292 29.82 0.58 -4.56
N ASP A 293 29.44 -0.27 -5.50
CA ASP A 293 28.07 -0.49 -5.96
C ASP A 293 27.34 -1.49 -5.05
N GLU A 294 27.28 -1.15 -3.75
CA GLU A 294 26.54 -1.89 -2.73
C GLU A 294 25.07 -2.09 -3.14
N TYR A 295 24.41 -1.03 -3.63
CA TYR A 295 23.05 -1.10 -4.15
C TYR A 295 22.91 -2.09 -5.32
N GLY A 296 23.84 -2.08 -6.28
CA GLY A 296 23.84 -3.04 -7.38
C GLY A 296 24.04 -4.49 -6.92
N ARG A 297 24.77 -4.73 -5.83
CA ARG A 297 24.86 -6.05 -5.17
C ARG A 297 23.50 -6.47 -4.62
N TYR A 298 22.82 -5.62 -3.84
CA TYR A 298 21.47 -5.95 -3.32
C TYR A 298 20.45 -6.15 -4.42
N LEU A 299 20.52 -5.37 -5.50
CA LEU A 299 19.62 -5.54 -6.63
C LEU A 299 19.80 -6.92 -7.31
N LYS A 300 21.05 -7.39 -7.43
CA LYS A 300 21.35 -8.74 -7.92
C LYS A 300 20.85 -9.82 -6.97
N GLU A 301 21.08 -9.67 -5.67
CA GLU A 301 20.62 -10.62 -4.64
C GLU A 301 19.09 -10.75 -4.61
N VAL A 302 18.37 -9.63 -4.60
CA VAL A 302 16.89 -9.65 -4.66
C VAL A 302 16.41 -10.35 -5.93
N THR A 303 17.10 -10.13 -7.05
CA THR A 303 16.77 -10.77 -8.32
C THR A 303 17.02 -12.29 -8.28
N THR A 304 18.14 -12.74 -7.71
CA THR A 304 18.46 -14.17 -7.60
C THR A 304 17.55 -14.88 -6.62
N GLU A 305 17.22 -14.28 -5.47
CA GLU A 305 16.26 -14.83 -4.50
C GLU A 305 14.85 -14.99 -5.07
N GLU A 306 14.39 -14.04 -5.88
CA GLU A 306 13.10 -14.16 -6.56
C GLU A 306 13.12 -15.27 -7.63
N ALA A 307 14.23 -15.39 -8.36
CA ALA A 307 14.41 -16.44 -9.36
C ALA A 307 14.42 -17.83 -8.71
N THR A 308 15.16 -18.02 -7.60
CA THR A 308 15.20 -19.29 -6.86
C THR A 308 13.84 -19.62 -6.24
N ARG A 309 13.13 -18.65 -5.66
CA ARG A 309 11.76 -18.85 -5.12
C ARG A 309 10.77 -19.26 -6.23
N SER A 310 10.90 -18.67 -7.41
CA SER A 310 10.09 -19.02 -8.59
C SER A 310 10.44 -20.42 -9.12
N GLN A 311 11.72 -20.79 -9.12
CA GLN A 311 12.17 -22.14 -9.50
C GLN A 311 11.71 -23.20 -8.48
N ALA A 312 11.79 -22.92 -7.18
CA ALA A 312 11.34 -23.82 -6.13
C ALA A 312 9.83 -24.11 -6.24
N THR A 313 9.01 -23.06 -6.42
CA THR A 313 7.56 -23.22 -6.64
C THR A 313 7.24 -23.90 -7.98
N GLY A 314 8.01 -23.63 -9.04
CA GLY A 314 7.89 -24.30 -10.33
C GLY A 314 8.27 -25.79 -10.29
N THR A 315 9.28 -26.14 -9.50
CA THR A 315 9.75 -27.52 -9.27
C THR A 315 8.71 -28.29 -8.46
N ASP A 316 8.14 -27.65 -7.43
CA ASP A 316 7.04 -28.21 -6.63
C ASP A 316 5.76 -28.37 -7.47
N TYR A 317 5.45 -27.42 -8.37
CA TYR A 317 4.35 -27.58 -9.34
C TYR A 317 4.61 -28.71 -10.33
N ALA A 318 5.85 -28.83 -10.85
CA ALA A 318 6.23 -29.87 -11.80
C ALA A 318 6.14 -31.27 -11.18
N ALA A 319 6.57 -31.43 -9.92
CA ALA A 319 6.57 -32.68 -9.17
C ALA A 319 5.18 -33.18 -8.74
N ARG A 320 4.13 -32.33 -8.81
CA ARG A 320 2.77 -32.74 -8.45
C ARG A 320 2.17 -33.73 -9.46
N PRO A 321 1.46 -34.78 -8.98
CA PRO A 321 0.82 -35.76 -9.85
C PRO A 321 -0.10 -35.10 -10.88
N THR A 322 -0.18 -35.66 -12.09
CA THR A 322 -0.99 -35.13 -13.20
C THR A 322 -2.46 -34.90 -12.82
N THR A 323 -3.00 -35.74 -11.94
CA THR A 323 -4.36 -35.64 -11.38
C THR A 323 -4.59 -34.38 -10.53
N TYR A 324 -3.55 -33.81 -9.93
CA TYR A 324 -3.61 -32.55 -9.19
C TYR A 324 -3.72 -31.35 -10.15
N LYS A 325 -3.04 -31.42 -11.30
CA LYS A 325 -3.03 -30.35 -12.31
C LYS A 325 -4.37 -30.27 -13.06
N SER A 326 -5.04 -31.40 -13.29
CA SER A 326 -6.37 -31.45 -13.91
C SER A 326 -7.49 -30.95 -12.99
N ASN A 327 -7.40 -31.19 -11.68
CA ASN A 327 -8.44 -30.80 -10.71
C ASN A 327 -8.42 -29.31 -10.35
N LEU A 328 -7.35 -28.57 -10.68
CA LEU A 328 -7.29 -27.12 -10.49
C LEU A 328 -8.05 -26.37 -11.60
N SER A 329 -8.02 -26.89 -12.83
CA SER A 329 -8.78 -26.33 -13.98
C SER A 329 -10.29 -26.51 -13.80
N LEU A 330 -10.73 -27.64 -13.23
CA LEU A 330 -12.16 -27.95 -13.01
C LEU A 330 -12.82 -27.12 -11.90
N LYS A 331 -12.05 -26.50 -11.00
CA LYS A 331 -12.59 -25.66 -9.92
C LYS A 331 -12.97 -24.25 -10.37
N MET A 332 -12.51 -23.77 -11.53
CA MET A 332 -12.95 -22.48 -12.08
C MET A 332 -14.35 -22.54 -12.73
N ASP A 333 -14.78 -23.70 -13.23
CA ASP A 333 -16.06 -23.82 -13.96
C ASP A 333 -17.28 -24.17 -13.08
N SER A 334 -17.08 -24.39 -11.77
CA SER A 334 -18.17 -24.77 -10.86
C SER A 334 -18.92 -23.60 -10.23
N TYR A 335 -18.55 -22.35 -10.54
CA TYR A 335 -19.20 -21.16 -9.98
C TYR A 335 -20.39 -20.63 -10.81
N THR A 336 -20.57 -21.08 -12.05
CA THR A 336 -21.64 -20.58 -12.96
C THR A 336 -22.85 -21.51 -13.11
N ALA A 337 -22.92 -22.64 -12.41
CA ALA A 337 -24.05 -23.56 -12.49
C ALA A 337 -24.70 -23.84 -11.12
N ARG A 338 -25.24 -22.80 -10.46
CA ARG A 338 -26.35 -23.01 -9.50
C ARG A 338 -27.66 -22.87 -10.27
N GLY A 339 -28.13 -23.99 -10.81
CA GLY A 339 -29.42 -24.08 -11.49
C GLY A 339 -30.14 -25.37 -11.14
N ARG A 340 -31.13 -25.26 -10.25
CA ARG A 340 -32.29 -26.16 -10.09
C ARG A 340 -32.03 -27.51 -9.40
N LYS A 341 -32.49 -27.62 -8.14
CA LYS A 341 -32.76 -28.92 -7.49
C LYS A 341 -34.04 -29.52 -8.08
N PRO A 342 -34.10 -30.82 -8.42
CA PRO A 342 -35.35 -31.53 -8.53
C PRO A 342 -35.70 -32.20 -7.19
N ALA A 343 -36.91 -32.00 -6.72
CA ALA A 343 -37.50 -32.75 -5.60
C ALA A 343 -37.95 -34.14 -6.09
N PRO A 344 -37.87 -35.21 -5.27
CA PRO A 344 -38.57 -36.45 -5.59
C PRO A 344 -39.95 -36.49 -4.94
N SER A 345 -40.93 -36.70 -5.82
CA SER A 345 -42.35 -36.94 -5.60
C SER A 345 -42.65 -38.32 -5.01
N HIS A 346 -43.62 -38.38 -4.09
CA HIS A 346 -44.32 -39.60 -3.70
C HIS A 346 -45.18 -40.14 -4.84
N THR A 347 -44.99 -41.40 -5.25
CA THR A 347 -46.10 -42.29 -5.68
C THR A 347 -45.67 -43.76 -5.69
N ALA A 348 -46.64 -44.62 -5.35
CA ALA A 348 -46.51 -46.04 -5.04
C ALA A 348 -46.85 -46.97 -6.22
N ALA A 349 -46.29 -48.19 -6.21
CA ALA A 349 -46.87 -49.44 -6.76
C ALA A 349 -45.94 -50.62 -6.35
N ARG A 350 -46.34 -51.54 -5.46
CA ARG A 350 -47.17 -52.76 -5.60
C ARG A 350 -46.44 -54.00 -6.17
N GLY A 351 -46.42 -55.07 -5.35
CA GLY A 351 -46.19 -56.48 -5.71
C GLY A 351 -44.86 -57.03 -5.17
N GLY A 352 -44.75 -58.10 -4.37
CA GLY A 352 -45.67 -59.11 -3.85
C GLY A 352 -44.83 -60.31 -3.32
N ALA A 353 -45.41 -61.08 -2.38
CA ALA A 353 -44.90 -62.33 -1.74
C ALA A 353 -43.74 -62.17 -0.74
N GLY A 354 -43.69 -62.82 0.43
CA GLY A 354 -44.50 -63.85 1.09
C GLY A 354 -43.64 -64.53 2.17
N ALA A 355 -44.29 -65.05 3.23
CA ALA A 355 -43.74 -65.74 4.43
C ALA A 355 -43.19 -64.82 5.55
N GLY A 356 -43.52 -64.95 6.83
CA GLY A 356 -44.29 -65.95 7.58
C GLY A 356 -43.71 -66.06 9.00
N ALA A 357 -44.57 -66.17 10.02
CA ALA A 357 -44.33 -66.36 11.47
C ALA A 357 -43.81 -65.14 12.26
N GLY A 358 -44.30 -64.79 13.47
CA GLY A 358 -45.34 -65.35 14.33
C GLY A 358 -45.10 -64.92 15.79
N GLY A 359 -46.13 -64.36 16.46
CA GLY A 359 -46.30 -64.24 17.93
C GLY A 359 -45.35 -63.28 18.67
N GLY A 360 -45.74 -62.47 19.65
CA GLY A 360 -46.98 -62.33 20.41
C GLY A 360 -46.64 -61.89 21.84
N GLY A 361 -47.28 -60.82 22.35
CA GLY A 361 -47.32 -60.40 23.76
C GLY A 361 -46.02 -59.80 24.31
N GLY A 362 -45.98 -58.75 25.13
CA GLY A 362 -47.00 -58.12 25.96
C GLY A 362 -46.36 -57.77 27.30
N ALA A 363 -46.59 -56.52 27.76
CA ALA A 363 -46.27 -55.95 29.09
C ALA A 363 -44.77 -55.86 29.46
N GLY A 364 -44.25 -54.74 29.98
CA GLY A 364 -44.89 -53.78 30.86
C GLY A 364 -44.45 -54.07 32.30
N GLY A 365 -43.37 -53.42 32.72
CA GLY A 365 -42.76 -53.47 34.04
C GLY A 365 -41.56 -52.54 34.08
#